data_AF-A0AAD9K3Q2-F1
#
_entry.id   AF-A0AAD9K3Q2-F1
#
_cell.length_a   1.000
_cell.length_b   1.000
_cell.length_c   1.000
_cell.angle_alpha   90.00
_cell.angle_beta   90.00
_cell.angle_gamma   90.00
#
_symmetry.space_group_name_H-M   'P 1'
#
loop_
_entity.id
_entity.type
_entity.pdbx_description
1 polymer ?
#
loop_
_entity_poly.entity_id
_entity_poly.type
_entity_poly.pdbx_seq_one_letter_code
_entity_poly.pdbx_strand_id
1 'polypeptide(L)'
;MCPCGLKARYTVQSCYPPSYTEAFMILHLRSIMKITWMDKVTRKDILERTGLPSMEDLLIRKNLQWTGHLMRMSPERLQNRLSTLNCLLVTESEGVLVSGSRIPTRET
;
A
#
# COMPACT_ATOMS: atom_id res chain seq x y z
N MET A 1 23.68 8.35 -8.13
CA MET A 1 23.27 9.52 -8.94
C MET A 1 21.80 9.80 -8.66
N CYS A 2 21.46 10.95 -8.10
CA CYS A 2 20.05 11.36 -8.06
C CYS A 2 19.58 11.66 -9.49
N PRO A 3 18.43 11.13 -9.96
CA PRO A 3 17.95 11.37 -11.33
C PRO A 3 17.56 12.83 -11.62
N CYS A 4 17.48 13.69 -10.59
CA CYS A 4 16.78 14.97 -10.65
C CYS A 4 17.61 16.18 -11.15
N GLY A 5 18.94 16.12 -11.26
CA GLY A 5 19.78 17.19 -11.86
C GLY A 5 19.69 18.61 -11.25
N LEU A 6 18.84 18.84 -10.24
CA LEU A 6 18.51 20.15 -9.69
C LEU A 6 19.37 20.45 -8.46
N LYS A 7 20.20 21.49 -8.54
CA LYS A 7 20.82 22.14 -7.38
C LYS A 7 19.73 22.85 -6.57
N ALA A 8 19.07 22.12 -5.68
CA ALA A 8 18.08 22.71 -4.78
C ALA A 8 18.78 23.51 -3.68
N ARG A 9 18.72 24.83 -3.82
CA ARG A 9 18.93 25.80 -2.73
C ARG A 9 17.85 25.49 -1.67
N TYR A 10 18.31 25.06 -0.49
CA TYR A 10 17.55 24.90 0.76
C TYR A 10 16.23 24.11 0.70
N THR A 11 16.28 22.79 0.65
CA THR A 11 15.51 21.93 1.58
C THR A 11 15.91 20.48 1.31
N VAL A 12 16.36 19.79 2.34
CA VAL A 12 16.68 18.37 2.31
C VAL A 12 15.35 17.60 2.28
N GLN A 13 14.71 17.54 1.12
CA GLN A 13 13.52 16.72 0.90
C GLN A 13 13.82 15.83 -0.31
N SER A 14 13.89 14.52 -0.04
CA SER A 14 14.10 13.41 -0.98
C SER A 14 13.64 13.73 -2.41
N CYS A 15 14.45 13.41 -3.43
CA CYS A 15 14.12 13.58 -4.87
C CYS A 15 12.98 12.66 -5.36
N TYR A 16 12.09 12.22 -4.47
CA TYR A 16 10.88 11.50 -4.80
C TYR A 16 9.67 12.28 -4.25
N PRO A 17 8.70 12.64 -5.11
CA PRO A 17 7.48 13.28 -4.63
C PRO A 17 6.78 12.37 -3.63
N PRO A 18 6.14 12.91 -2.58
CA PRO A 18 5.36 12.10 -1.66
C PRO A 18 4.34 11.26 -2.42
N SER A 19 4.23 9.99 -2.06
CA SER A 19 3.19 9.13 -2.63
C SER A 19 1.80 9.75 -2.39
N TYR A 20 0.87 9.48 -3.31
CA TYR A 20 -0.51 9.99 -3.21
C TYR A 20 -1.13 9.72 -1.82
N THR A 21 -0.90 8.52 -1.28
CA THR A 21 -1.45 8.11 0.01
C THR A 21 -0.84 8.86 1.18
N GLU A 22 0.46 9.18 1.15
CA GLU A 22 1.10 9.99 2.18
C GLU A 22 0.54 11.42 2.16
N ALA A 23 0.38 12.02 0.98
CA ALA A 23 -0.22 13.35 0.85
C ALA A 23 -1.65 13.38 1.40
N PHE A 24 -2.46 12.38 1.04
CA PHE A 24 -3.83 12.24 1.54
C PHE A 24 -3.88 12.14 3.06
N MET A 25 -3.04 11.29 3.67
CA MET A 25 -2.98 11.14 5.12
C MET A 25 -2.66 12.47 5.82
N ILE A 26 -1.68 13.20 5.32
CA ILE A 26 -1.27 14.47 5.92
C ILE A 26 -2.36 15.54 5.81
N LEU A 27 -3.09 15.59 4.69
CA LEU A 27 -4.24 16.49 4.55
C LEU A 27 -5.33 16.19 5.59
N HIS A 28 -5.62 14.91 5.84
CA HIS A 28 -6.60 14.50 6.84
C HIS A 28 -6.13 14.83 8.26
N LEU A 29 -4.85 14.58 8.56
CA LEU A 29 -4.28 14.94 9.86
C LEU A 29 -4.31 16.46 10.10
N ARG A 30 -4.01 17.27 9.08
CA ARG A 30 -4.16 18.74 9.19
C ARG A 30 -5.60 19.15 9.47
N SER A 31 -6.58 18.51 8.83
CA SER A 31 -8.01 18.77 9.07
C SER A 31 -8.42 18.43 10.50
N ILE A 32 -8.06 17.24 10.98
CA ILE A 32 -8.39 16.77 12.34
C ILE A 32 -7.76 17.69 13.40
N MET A 33 -6.50 18.11 13.18
CA MET A 33 -5.78 19.00 14.09
C MET A 33 -6.12 20.49 13.91
N LYS A 34 -7.00 20.83 12.96
CA LYS A 34 -7.36 22.21 12.61
C LYS A 34 -6.16 23.10 12.24
N ILE A 35 -5.16 22.52 11.58
CA ILE A 35 -3.95 23.24 11.13
C ILE A 35 -4.27 23.98 9.83
N THR A 36 -4.11 25.29 9.85
CA THR A 36 -4.26 26.15 8.68
C THR A 36 -2.94 26.31 7.93
N TRP A 37 -2.99 26.93 6.75
CA TRP A 37 -1.78 27.27 5.99
C TRP A 37 -0.92 28.33 6.70
N MET A 38 -1.52 29.16 7.56
CA MET A 38 -0.82 30.23 8.31
C MET A 38 0.12 29.67 9.37
N ASP A 39 -0.19 28.48 9.92
CA ASP A 39 0.60 27.86 10.98
C ASP A 39 1.96 27.35 10.49
N LYS A 40 2.17 27.29 9.17
CA LYS A 40 3.42 26.84 8.51
C LYS A 40 4.00 25.52 9.05
N VAL A 41 3.16 24.67 9.65
CA VAL A 41 3.58 23.40 10.23
C VAL A 41 4.04 22.45 9.13
N THR A 42 5.24 21.88 9.30
CA THR A 42 5.80 20.94 8.33
C THR A 42 5.17 19.56 8.47
N ARG A 43 5.35 18.71 7.47
CA ARG A 43 4.86 17.32 7.51
C ARG A 43 5.45 16.54 8.69
N LYS A 44 6.75 16.73 8.95
CA LYS A 44 7.46 16.03 10.03
C LYS A 44 6.87 16.40 11.39
N ASP A 45 6.63 17.70 11.60
CA ASP A 45 6.01 18.18 12.85
C ASP A 45 4.61 17.60 13.06
N ILE A 46 3.81 17.42 11.99
CA ILE A 46 2.47 16.80 12.08
C ILE A 46 2.59 15.34 12.52
N LEU A 47 3.53 14.59 11.95
CA LEU A 47 3.78 13.20 12.29
C LEU A 47 4.31 13.05 13.72
N GLU A 48 5.24 13.90 14.14
CA GLU A 48 5.77 13.92 15.51
C GLU A 48 4.69 14.26 16.55
N ARG A 49 3.85 15.28 16.28
CA ARG A 49 2.75 15.65 17.17
C ARG A 49 1.69 14.56 17.31
N THR A 50 1.47 13.77 16.26
CA THR A 50 0.50 12.68 16.27
C THR A 50 1.09 11.37 16.79
N GLY A 51 2.41 11.30 16.98
CA GLY A 51 3.13 10.06 17.30
C GLY A 51 3.01 9.01 16.20
N LEU A 52 2.66 9.41 14.97
CA LEU A 52 2.49 8.51 13.84
C LEU A 52 3.80 8.44 13.03
N PRO A 53 4.21 7.23 12.62
CA PRO A 53 5.34 7.07 11.73
C PRO A 53 4.98 7.43 10.29
N SER A 54 5.98 7.50 9.41
CA SER A 54 5.76 7.75 7.99
C SER A 54 4.85 6.68 7.38
N MET A 55 4.15 7.04 6.30
CA MET A 55 3.34 6.09 5.55
C MET A 55 4.19 4.91 5.04
N GLU A 56 5.42 5.19 4.61
CA GLU A 56 6.37 4.17 4.17
C GLU A 56 6.68 3.18 5.29
N ASP A 57 7.01 3.66 6.49
CA ASP A 57 7.27 2.82 7.66
C ASP A 57 6.05 1.98 8.04
N LEU A 58 4.84 2.52 7.86
CA LEU A 58 3.61 1.79 8.13
C LEU A 58 3.40 0.66 7.13
N LEU A 59 3.62 0.93 5.84
CA LEU A 59 3.54 -0.08 4.78
C LEU A 59 4.59 -1.17 4.98
N ILE A 60 5.83 -0.81 5.27
CA ILE A 60 6.91 -1.77 5.55
C ILE A 60 6.53 -2.65 6.73
N ARG A 61 6.10 -2.08 7.86
CA ARG A 61 5.71 -2.86 9.05
C ARG A 61 4.54 -3.79 8.77
N LYS A 62 3.51 -3.33 8.06
CA LYS A 62 2.36 -4.17 7.71
C LYS A 62 2.75 -5.29 6.76
N ASN A 63 3.56 -5.00 5.75
CA ASN A 63 4.08 -6.01 4.83
C ASN A 63 4.91 -7.06 5.58
N LEU A 64 5.81 -6.65 6.48
CA LEU A 64 6.60 -7.58 7.29
C LEU A 64 5.73 -8.44 8.22
N GLN A 65 4.72 -7.85 8.86
CA GLN A 65 3.75 -8.60 9.68
C GLN A 65 2.99 -9.62 8.83
N TRP A 66 2.55 -9.21 7.64
CA TRP A 66 1.81 -10.08 6.72
C TRP A 66 2.68 -11.20 6.18
N THR A 67 3.89 -10.91 5.72
CA THR A 67 4.87 -11.92 5.30
C THR A 67 5.23 -12.86 6.43
N GLY A 68 5.48 -12.34 7.64
CA GLY A 68 5.71 -13.17 8.82
C GLY A 68 4.50 -14.06 9.15
N HIS A 69 3.28 -13.57 8.94
CA HIS A 69 2.06 -14.37 9.07
C HIS A 69 2.00 -15.47 8.02
N LEU A 70 2.27 -15.16 6.75
CA LEU A 70 2.32 -16.14 5.66
C LEU A 70 3.34 -17.24 5.92
N MET A 71 4.54 -16.90 6.41
CA MET A 71 5.59 -17.87 6.73
C MET A 71 5.20 -18.84 7.85
N ARG A 72 4.26 -18.47 8.74
CA ARG A 72 3.75 -19.35 9.81
C ARG A 72 2.47 -20.08 9.39
N MET A 73 1.87 -19.72 8.26
CA MET A 73 0.66 -20.36 7.74
C MET A 73 1.04 -21.71 7.15
N SER A 74 0.24 -22.75 7.41
CA SER A 74 0.49 -24.06 6.80
C SER A 74 0.33 -23.97 5.27
N PRO A 75 1.15 -24.72 4.49
CA PRO A 75 1.16 -24.64 3.03
C PRO A 75 -0.21 -24.95 2.42
N GLU A 76 -1.00 -25.85 3.02
CA GLU A 76 -2.37 -26.17 2.60
C GLU A 76 -3.30 -24.95 2.68
N ARG A 77 -3.19 -24.17 3.77
CA ARG A 77 -4.01 -22.98 3.99
C ARG A 77 -3.53 -21.80 3.15
N LEU A 78 -2.23 -21.70 2.94
CA LEU A 78 -1.63 -20.72 2.05
C LEU A 78 -2.07 -20.96 0.61
N GLN A 79 -1.97 -22.19 0.12
CA GLN A 79 -2.40 -22.58 -1.22
C GLN A 79 -3.88 -22.28 -1.45
N ASN A 80 -4.76 -22.58 -0.49
CA ASN A 80 -6.19 -22.26 -0.59
C ASN A 80 -6.50 -20.76 -0.61
N ARG A 81 -5.70 -19.93 0.07
CA ARG A 81 -5.85 -18.45 0.06
C ARG A 81 -5.27 -17.81 -1.18
N LEU A 82 -4.10 -18.27 -1.63
CA LEU A 82 -3.45 -17.78 -2.84
C LEU A 82 -4.18 -18.27 -4.09
N SER A 83 -4.72 -19.49 -4.12
CA SER A 83 -5.50 -19.98 -5.25
C SER A 83 -6.72 -19.11 -5.52
N THR A 84 -7.39 -18.62 -4.47
CA THR A 84 -8.52 -17.69 -4.60
C THR A 84 -8.11 -16.36 -5.28
N LEU A 85 -6.91 -15.84 -4.96
CA LEU A 85 -6.38 -14.62 -5.58
C LEU A 85 -5.83 -14.89 -7.01
N ASN A 86 -5.28 -16.07 -7.24
CA ASN A 86 -4.73 -16.46 -8.54
C ASN A 86 -5.83 -16.85 -9.54
N CYS A 87 -7.00 -17.28 -9.07
CA CYS A 87 -8.19 -17.51 -9.91
C CYS A 87 -8.67 -16.23 -10.61
N LEU A 88 -8.48 -15.04 -10.03
CA LEU A 88 -8.86 -13.77 -10.67
C LEU A 88 -7.86 -13.32 -11.76
N LEU A 89 -6.61 -13.79 -11.71
CA LEU A 89 -5.58 -13.44 -12.69
C LEU A 89 -5.47 -14.48 -13.82
N VAL A 90 -5.81 -15.73 -13.57
CA VAL A 90 -5.76 -16.82 -14.57
C VAL A 90 -6.97 -16.81 -15.50
N THR A 91 -8.06 -16.12 -15.17
CA THR A 91 -9.24 -16.02 -16.04
C THR A 91 -9.07 -15.12 -17.27
N GLU A 92 -7.99 -14.33 -17.36
CA GLU A 92 -7.78 -13.40 -18.49
C GLU A 92 -6.68 -13.81 -19.48
N SER A 93 -5.76 -14.73 -19.14
CA SER A 93 -4.57 -14.95 -19.98
C SER A 93 -4.46 -16.31 -20.67
N GLU A 94 -5.26 -17.32 -20.36
CA GLU A 94 -5.07 -18.63 -20.98
C GLU A 94 -6.42 -19.29 -21.28
N GLY A 95 -6.74 -19.38 -22.58
CA GLY A 95 -7.76 -20.27 -23.12
C GLY A 95 -7.34 -21.74 -22.99
N VAL A 96 -7.15 -22.21 -21.76
CA VAL A 96 -6.84 -23.61 -21.45
C VAL A 96 -8.10 -24.27 -20.91
N LEU A 97 -8.61 -25.21 -21.71
CA LEU A 97 -9.69 -26.13 -21.36
C LEU A 97 -9.37 -26.84 -20.03
N VAL A 98 -10.00 -26.40 -18.95
CA VAL A 98 -10.06 -27.19 -17.71
C VAL A 98 -11.05 -28.33 -17.95
N SER A 99 -10.52 -29.54 -18.04
CA SER A 99 -11.29 -30.76 -18.12
C SER A 99 -12.26 -30.89 -16.93
N GLY A 100 -13.53 -31.11 -17.25
CA GLY A 100 -14.34 -32.09 -16.53
C GLY A 100 -15.02 -31.72 -15.21
N SER A 101 -15.16 -30.44 -14.83
CA SER A 101 -16.03 -30.06 -13.70
C SER A 101 -17.23 -29.26 -14.18
N ARG A 102 -18.35 -29.96 -14.42
CA ARG A 102 -19.62 -29.40 -14.86
C ARG A 102 -20.19 -28.50 -13.74
N ILE A 103 -20.03 -27.19 -13.88
CA ILE A 103 -20.71 -26.20 -13.02
C ILE A 103 -22.21 -26.29 -13.36
N PRO A 104 -23.11 -26.51 -12.38
CA PRO A 104 -24.54 -26.55 -12.67
C PRO A 104 -25.03 -25.12 -12.89
N THR A 105 -25.39 -24.79 -14.14
CA THR A 105 -26.14 -23.57 -14.43
C THR A 105 -27.55 -23.73 -13.89
N ARG A 106 -27.93 -22.84 -12.98
CA ARG A 106 -29.27 -22.74 -12.43
C ARG A 106 -30.15 -22.07 -13.49
N GLU A 107 -30.88 -22.87 -14.25
CA GLU A 107 -31.94 -22.39 -15.14
C GLU A 107 -33.21 -22.13 -14.32
N THR A 108 -33.73 -20.90 -14.42
CA THR A 108 -35.16 -20.56 -14.54
C THR A 108 -35.24 -19.16 -15.14
#